data_AF-A0A359EWL1-F1
#
_entry.id   AF-A0A359EWL1-F1
#
_cell.length_a   1.000
_cell.length_b   1.000
_cell.length_c   1.000
_cell.angle_alpha   90.00
_cell.angle_beta   90.00
_cell.angle_gamma   90.00
#
_symmetry.space_group_name_H-M   'P 1'
#
loop_
_entity.id
_entity.type
_entity.pdbx_description
1 polymer ?
#
loop_
_entity_poly.entity_id
_entity_poly.type
_entity_poly.pdbx_seq_one_letter_code
_entity_poly.pdbx_strand_id
1 'polypeptide(L)' 'KKHEGKTVLIVSHMMCISSILLTVAGIPLDEIWQHPISNGALNIVEIDENGHAVIAAWSKDDHIPEKFRLKQPFGRV' A
#
# COMPACT_ATOMS: atom_id res chain seq x y z
N LYS A 1 17.72 11.84 2.89
CA LYS A 1 19.07 11.24 2.97
C LYS A 1 19.28 10.21 4.10
N LYS A 2 18.73 10.34 5.33
CA LYS A 2 19.01 9.40 6.45
C LYS A 2 18.81 7.89 6.13
N HIS A 3 17.88 7.56 5.24
CA HIS A 3 17.51 6.18 4.88
C HIS A 3 17.78 5.84 3.40
N GLU A 4 18.59 6.65 2.71
CA GLU A 4 18.96 6.43 1.31
C GLU A 4 19.71 5.09 1.15
N GLY A 5 19.37 4.32 0.13
CA GLY A 5 19.93 2.97 -0.12
C GLY A 5 19.49 1.88 0.87
N LYS A 6 18.49 2.13 1.74
CA LYS A 6 18.01 1.16 2.74
C LYS A 6 16.57 0.73 2.44
N THR A 7 16.23 -0.49 2.85
CA THR A 7 14.85 -0.93 2.97
C THR A 7 14.27 -0.44 4.29
N VAL A 8 13.11 0.23 4.24
CA VAL A 8 12.42 0.76 5.43
C VAL A 8 11.06 0.09 5.55
N LEU A 9 10.74 -0.42 6.74
CA LEU A 9 9.41 -0.94 7.05
C LEU A 9 8.59 0.13 7.79
N ILE A 10 7.40 0.41 7.27
CA ILE A 10 6.40 1.26 7.93
C ILE A 10 5.22 0.37 8.29
N VAL A 11 4.88 0.30 9.58
CA VAL A 11 3.67 -0.36 10.07
C VAL A 11 2.70 0.72 10.53
N SER A 12 1.50 0.73 9.95
CA SER A 12 0.49 1.74 10.24
C SER A 12 -0.92 1.21 9.92
N HIS A 13 -1.89 2.12 9.88
CA HIS A 13 -3.28 1.84 9.60
C HIS A 13 -3.64 2.13 8.15
N MET A 14 -4.78 1.58 7.71
CA MET A 14 -5.27 1.66 6.34
C MET A 14 -5.20 3.09 5.77
N MET A 15 -5.80 4.07 6.45
CA MET A 15 -5.87 5.45 5.94
C MET A 15 -4.48 6.08 5.70
N CYS A 16 -3.50 5.79 6.56
CA CYS A 16 -2.15 6.34 6.41
C CYS A 16 -1.38 5.67 5.28
N ILE A 17 -1.55 4.35 5.11
CA ILE A 17 -0.88 3.60 4.05
C ILE A 17 -1.52 3.95 2.69
N SER A 18 -2.84 3.97 2.61
CA SER A 18 -3.57 4.33 1.39
C SER A 18 -3.25 5.74 0.92
N SER A 19 -3.14 6.73 1.81
CA SER A 19 -2.79 8.10 1.39
C SER A 19 -1.40 8.19 0.75
N ILE A 20 -0.43 7.44 1.27
CA ILE A 20 0.91 7.34 0.66
C ILE A 20 0.82 6.68 -0.72
N LEU A 21 0.14 5.54 -0.83
CA LEU A 21 0.05 4.79 -2.09
C LEU A 21 -0.70 5.57 -3.18
N LEU A 22 -1.83 6.20 -2.84
CA LEU A 22 -2.60 7.03 -3.75
C LEU A 22 -1.76 8.22 -4.24
N THR A 23 -0.99 8.86 -3.35
CA THR A 23 -0.07 9.95 -3.72
C THR A 23 0.99 9.46 -4.71
N VAL A 24 1.62 8.30 -4.45
CA VAL A 24 2.62 7.72 -5.37
C VAL A 24 1.99 7.34 -6.71
N ALA A 25 0.76 6.84 -6.71
CA ALA A 25 0.03 6.46 -7.91
C ALA A 25 -0.58 7.64 -8.69
N GLY A 26 -0.57 8.85 -8.13
CA GLY A 26 -1.24 10.01 -8.72
C GLY A 26 -2.77 9.91 -8.69
N ILE A 27 -3.33 9.12 -7.77
CA ILE A 27 -4.78 8.91 -7.61
C ILE A 27 -5.29 9.87 -6.52
N PRO A 28 -6.43 10.55 -6.73
CA PRO A 28 -6.95 11.47 -5.72
C PRO A 28 -7.51 10.71 -4.50
N LEU A 29 -7.48 11.38 -3.34
CA LEU A 29 -7.82 10.75 -2.05
C LEU A 29 -9.29 10.33 -1.94
N ASP A 30 -10.19 10.99 -2.66
CA ASP A 30 -11.63 10.65 -2.70
C ASP A 30 -11.89 9.29 -3.37
N GLU A 31 -10.95 8.77 -4.16
CA GLU A 31 -11.01 7.42 -4.73
C GLU A 31 -10.52 6.33 -3.78
N ILE A 32 -10.16 6.65 -2.52
CA ILE A 32 -9.59 5.69 -1.56
C ILE A 32 -10.37 4.38 -1.40
N TRP A 33 -11.70 4.44 -1.48
CA TRP A 33 -12.58 3.28 -1.32
C TRP A 33 -12.52 2.32 -2.52
N GLN A 34 -12.01 2.77 -3.66
CA GLN A 34 -11.78 1.94 -4.86
C GLN A 34 -10.46 1.16 -4.77
N HIS A 35 -9.59 1.52 -3.83
CA HIS A 35 -8.25 0.96 -3.65
C HIS A 35 -8.03 0.39 -2.24
N PRO A 36 -8.82 -0.63 -1.85
CA PRO A 36 -8.76 -1.26 -0.54
C PRO A 36 -7.39 -1.93 -0.30
N ILE A 37 -6.99 -1.97 0.97
CA ILE A 37 -5.82 -2.76 1.40
C ILE A 37 -6.23 -3.76 2.48
N SER A 38 -5.76 -4.99 2.35
CA SER A 38 -5.99 -6.09 3.29
C SER A 38 -5.19 -5.90 4.59
N ASN A 39 -5.72 -6.40 5.71
CA ASN A 39 -4.98 -6.44 6.97
C ASN A 39 -3.70 -7.28 6.84
N GLY A 40 -2.58 -6.74 7.32
CA GLY A 40 -1.28 -7.41 7.26
C GLY A 40 -0.70 -7.53 5.84
N ALA A 41 -1.35 -6.99 4.82
CA ALA A 41 -0.83 -7.02 3.47
C ALA A 41 0.39 -6.12 3.29
N LEU A 42 1.31 -6.56 2.46
CA LEU A 42 2.51 -5.82 2.11
C LEU A 42 2.22 -4.85 0.97
N ASN A 43 2.69 -3.62 1.14
CA ASN A 43 2.73 -2.61 0.10
C ASN A 43 4.19 -2.24 -0.09
N ILE A 44 4.66 -2.26 -1.34
CA ILE A 44 6.07 -2.08 -1.67
C ILE A 44 6.18 -0.92 -2.63
N VAL A 45 6.97 0.08 -2.24
CA VAL A 45 7.30 1.25 -3.05
C VAL A 45 8.81 1.27 -3.24
N GLU A 46 9.25 1.32 -4.49
CA GLU A 46 10.65 1.51 -4.86
C GLU A 46 10.88 2.98 -5.18
N ILE A 47 11.97 3.55 -4.68
CA ILE A 47 12.33 4.95 -4.88
C ILE A 47 13.72 5.00 -5.50
N ASP A 48 13.85 5.69 -6.64
CA ASP A 48 15.13 5.87 -7.31
C ASP A 48 15.99 6.97 -6.68
N GLU A 49 17.19 7.18 -7.22
CA GLU A 49 18.12 8.22 -6.76
C GLU A 49 17.61 9.66 -6.96
N ASN A 50 16.64 9.85 -7.85
CA ASN A 50 15.99 11.13 -8.14
C ASN A 50 14.73 11.36 -7.29
N GLY A 51 14.37 10.40 -6.42
CA GLY A 51 13.17 10.45 -5.60
C GLY A 51 11.89 10.06 -6.33
N HIS A 52 11.98 9.50 -7.54
CA HIS A 52 10.84 8.95 -8.25
C HIS A 52 10.39 7.66 -7.56
N ALA A 53 9.14 7.63 -7.10
CA ALA A 53 8.54 6.51 -6.41
C ALA A 53 7.65 5.69 -7.35
N VAL A 54 7.78 4.36 -7.33
CA VAL A 54 6.94 3.41 -8.11
C VAL A 54 6.40 2.35 -7.16
N ILE A 55 5.13 1.99 -7.34
CA ILE A 55 4.50 0.91 -6.58
C ILE A 55 4.87 -0.43 -7.22
N ALA A 56 5.67 -1.24 -6.52
CA ALA A 56 6.03 -2.58 -6.94
C ALA A 56 5.00 -3.63 -6.48
N ALA A 57 4.28 -3.37 -5.38
CA ALA A 57 3.19 -4.21 -4.91
C ALA A 57 2.13 -3.41 -4.15
N TRP A 58 0.86 -3.68 -4.42
CA TRP A 58 -0.30 -3.10 -3.74
C TRP A 58 -1.11 -4.20 -3.06
N SER A 59 -1.27 -4.12 -1.74
CA SER A 59 -2.05 -5.07 -0.92
C SER A 59 -1.69 -6.55 -1.15
N LYS A 60 -0.40 -6.87 -1.26
CA LYS A 60 0.07 -8.24 -1.43
C LYS A 60 -0.13 -9.07 -0.16
N ASP A 61 -0.99 -10.08 -0.22
CA ASP A 61 -1.36 -10.95 0.90
C ASP A 61 -1.19 -12.45 0.62
N ASP A 62 -0.39 -12.81 -0.39
CA ASP A 62 -0.10 -14.19 -0.77
C ASP A 62 0.51 -15.04 0.37
N HIS A 63 1.25 -14.41 1.27
CA HIS A 63 1.80 -15.00 2.49
C HIS A 63 0.75 -15.32 3.57
N ILE A 64 -0.46 -14.75 3.48
CA ILE A 64 -1.56 -14.98 4.41
C ILE A 64 -2.37 -16.18 3.91
N PRO A 65 -2.71 -17.18 4.75
CA PRO A 65 -3.61 -18.25 4.35
C PRO A 65 -4.96 -17.71 3.88
N GLU A 66 -5.50 -18.25 2.78
CA GLU A 66 -6.71 -17.73 2.10
C GLU A 66 -7.90 -17.51 3.05
N LYS A 67 -8.11 -18.41 4.02
CA LYS A 67 -9.19 -18.30 5.01
C LYS A 67 -9.14 -17.04 5.88
N PHE A 68 -7.98 -16.39 5.96
CA PHE A 68 -7.74 -15.16 6.74
C PHE A 68 -7.57 -13.92 5.86
N ARG A 69 -7.57 -14.05 4.52
CA ARG A 69 -7.51 -12.90 3.61
C ARG A 69 -8.82 -12.12 3.63
N LEU A 70 -8.74 -10.84 3.27
CA LEU A 70 -9.93 -10.00 3.14
C LEU A 70 -10.78 -10.54 1.98
N LYS A 71 -12.00 -10.98 2.28
CA LYS A 71 -12.89 -11.57 1.26
C LYS A 71 -13.67 -10.54 0.45
N GLN A 72 -13.89 -9.35 1.01
CA GLN A 72 -14.64 -8.26 0.41
C GLN A 72 -13.97 -6.94 0.81
N PRO A 73 -13.48 -6.14 -0.13
CA PRO A 73 -13.18 -4.76 0.19
C PRO A 73 -14.46 -4.00 0.50
N PHE A 74 -14.38 -3.03 1.41
CA PHE A 74 -15.49 -2.16 1.75
C PHE A 74 -16.15 -1.61 0.48
N GLY A 75 -17.43 -1.96 0.25
CA GLY A 75 -18.15 -1.54 -0.95
C GLY A 75 -18.92 -2.63 -1.71
N ARG A 76 -19.69 -3.48 -1.00
CA ARG A 76 -20.97 -4.02 -1.50
C ARG A 76 -21.92 -4.15 -0.31
N VAL A 77 -22.77 -3.14 -0.15
CA VAL A 77 -24.11 -3.29 0.45
C VAL A 77 -25.09 -3.34 -0.72
#